data_AF-A0A431K2G6-F1
#
_entry.id   AF-A0A431K2G6-F1
#
_cell.length_a   1.000
_cell.length_b   1.000
_cell.length_c   1.000
_cell.angle_alpha   90.00
_cell.angle_beta   90.00
_cell.angle_gamma   90.00
#
_symmetry.space_group_name_H-M   'P 1'
#
loop_
_entity.id
_entity.type
_entity.pdbx_description
1 polymer ?
#
loop_
_entity_poly.entity_id
_entity_poly.type
_entity_poly.pdbx_seq_one_letter_code
_entity_poly.pdbx_strand_id
1 'polypeptide(L)'
;MQISHLLPELVQPVLDALPTPIFFKDATGTYQACNRAFARLIGRRRREIIGLTVFDISPQEYAQHHFDADAALLQAGGEERYESQIKRCDGERRHVVFHKAVLYDTDGQVLGIVGTILDITERKALEVKLADMAERDALTGLLNRRAILAHLETQHRDRRQANQSLCLLMCDVDHFKSINDRYGHGAGDEVLRQVAHLLCAHLREGDRVGRIGGEEFLIVLATADLEDARQVAERLRQQVARLDVNVGEGVRLSVTISIGLAQTRHQEEDWADVIARADQSLYAAKRAGRDKVIVADAYLRPGPHKDWHQS
;
A
#
# COMPACT_ATOMS: atom_id res chain seq x y z
N MET A 1 26.50 -38.22 -30.78
CA MET A 1 27.37 -38.23 -29.59
C MET A 1 26.45 -38.30 -28.38
N GLN A 2 26.31 -39.48 -27.79
CA GLN A 2 25.33 -39.77 -26.75
C GLN A 2 25.67 -39.02 -25.45
N ILE A 3 24.69 -38.29 -24.93
CA ILE A 3 24.73 -37.55 -23.66
C ILE A 3 24.85 -38.49 -22.44
N SER A 4 24.85 -39.81 -22.62
CA SER A 4 24.68 -40.81 -21.53
C SER A 4 25.92 -41.09 -20.67
N HIS A 5 27.14 -40.74 -21.08
CA HIS A 5 28.37 -41.14 -20.36
C HIS A 5 29.15 -39.98 -19.70
N LEU A 6 28.69 -38.73 -19.82
CA LEU A 6 29.34 -37.53 -19.24
C LEU A 6 28.58 -36.94 -18.03
N LEU A 7 27.48 -37.56 -17.60
CA LEU A 7 26.49 -36.89 -16.73
C LEU A 7 26.94 -36.63 -15.29
N PRO A 8 27.58 -37.56 -14.54
CA PRO A 8 27.84 -37.33 -13.11
C PRO A 8 28.81 -36.17 -12.84
N GLU A 9 29.88 -36.06 -13.65
CA GLU A 9 30.91 -35.03 -13.47
C GLU A 9 30.44 -33.64 -13.87
N LEU A 10 29.42 -33.54 -14.74
CA LEU A 10 28.88 -32.26 -15.23
C LEU A 10 27.73 -31.70 -14.39
N VAL A 11 27.05 -32.52 -13.59
CA VAL A 11 25.90 -32.08 -12.77
C VAL A 11 26.28 -30.93 -11.85
N GLN A 12 27.36 -31.06 -11.07
CA GLN A 12 27.74 -30.00 -10.13
C GLN A 12 28.20 -28.71 -10.82
N PRO A 13 29.09 -28.73 -11.83
CA PRO A 13 29.45 -27.53 -12.59
C PRO A 13 28.23 -26.80 -13.19
N VAL A 14 27.24 -27.54 -13.70
CA VAL A 14 26.00 -26.97 -14.23
C VAL A 14 25.20 -26.28 -13.13
N LEU A 15 25.00 -26.96 -11.99
CA LEU A 15 24.30 -26.37 -10.84
C LEU A 15 25.01 -25.11 -10.32
N ASP A 16 26.35 -25.09 -10.27
CA ASP A 16 27.16 -23.97 -9.76
C ASP A 16 27.23 -22.76 -10.71
N ALA A 17 26.94 -22.98 -12.00
CA ALA A 17 26.80 -21.92 -12.99
C ALA A 17 25.47 -21.17 -12.84
N LEU A 18 24.44 -21.82 -12.29
CA LEU A 18 23.15 -21.19 -12.04
C LEU A 18 23.25 -20.18 -10.87
N PRO A 19 22.75 -18.94 -11.06
CA PRO A 19 22.82 -17.91 -10.02
C PRO A 19 21.81 -18.14 -8.89
N THR A 20 20.79 -18.96 -9.13
CA THR A 20 19.72 -19.22 -8.18
C THR A 20 20.15 -20.31 -7.18
N PRO A 21 19.95 -20.11 -5.86
CA PRO A 21 20.12 -21.15 -4.85
C PRO A 21 19.33 -22.41 -5.18
N ILE A 22 20.02 -23.54 -5.33
CA ILE A 22 19.42 -24.86 -5.57
C ILE A 22 19.92 -25.83 -4.50
N PHE A 23 19.02 -26.65 -3.97
CA PHE A 23 19.32 -27.72 -3.03
C PHE A 23 18.54 -28.99 -3.38
N PHE A 24 19.05 -30.11 -2.90
CA PHE A 24 18.38 -31.40 -2.93
C PHE A 24 18.47 -32.02 -1.53
N LYS A 25 17.33 -32.47 -1.02
CA LYS A 25 17.20 -33.26 0.20
C LYS A 25 16.73 -34.66 -0.15
N ASP A 26 17.21 -35.66 0.57
CA ASP A 26 16.62 -37.00 0.49
C ASP A 26 15.24 -37.06 1.17
N ALA A 27 14.58 -38.23 1.10
CA ALA A 27 13.29 -38.48 1.73
C ALA A 27 13.30 -38.36 3.28
N THR A 28 14.47 -38.32 3.92
CA THR A 28 14.60 -38.08 5.37
C THR A 28 14.74 -36.59 5.72
N GLY A 29 14.81 -35.72 4.71
CA GLY A 29 14.99 -34.27 4.89
C GLY A 29 16.44 -33.84 5.05
N THR A 30 17.40 -34.72 4.76
CA THR A 30 18.84 -34.43 4.86
C THR A 30 19.35 -33.85 3.55
N TYR A 31 20.11 -32.75 3.59
CA TYR A 31 20.70 -32.14 2.40
C TYR A 31 21.77 -33.06 1.78
N GLN A 32 21.54 -33.49 0.54
CA GLN A 32 22.45 -34.37 -0.20
C GLN A 32 23.22 -33.63 -1.30
N ALA A 33 22.64 -32.56 -1.86
CA ALA A 33 23.35 -31.68 -2.79
C ALA A 33 22.89 -30.23 -2.66
N CYS A 34 23.77 -29.30 -3.00
CA CYS A 34 23.41 -27.91 -3.21
C CYS A 34 24.43 -27.22 -4.10
N ASN A 35 24.02 -26.11 -4.72
CA ASN A 35 24.91 -25.32 -5.54
C ASN A 35 25.60 -24.21 -4.76
N ARG A 36 26.58 -23.58 -5.40
CA ARG A 36 27.34 -22.47 -4.86
C ARG A 36 26.46 -21.29 -4.43
N ALA A 37 25.37 -21.01 -5.14
CA ALA A 37 24.44 -19.95 -4.76
C ALA A 37 23.74 -20.25 -3.43
N PHE A 38 23.30 -21.49 -3.21
CA PHE A 38 22.71 -21.92 -1.94
C PHE A 38 23.71 -21.88 -0.79
N ALA A 39 24.93 -22.39 -1.01
CA ALA A 39 25.99 -22.33 -0.01
C ALA A 39 26.28 -20.89 0.45
N ARG A 40 26.33 -19.94 -0.50
CA ARG A 40 26.48 -18.50 -0.19
C ARG A 40 25.30 -17.92 0.56
N LEU A 41 24.07 -18.32 0.22
CA LEU A 41 22.86 -17.87 0.89
C LEU A 41 22.87 -18.28 2.38
N ILE A 42 23.22 -19.53 2.66
CA ILE A 42 23.34 -20.09 4.02
C ILE A 42 24.57 -19.55 4.75
N GLY A 43 25.59 -19.08 4.03
CA GLY A 43 26.84 -18.60 4.61
C GLY A 43 27.77 -19.71 5.07
N ARG A 44 27.62 -20.93 4.54
CA ARG A 44 28.46 -22.10 4.84
C ARG A 44 29.06 -22.69 3.57
N ARG A 45 30.16 -23.42 3.68
CA ARG A 45 30.69 -24.19 2.53
C ARG A 45 29.75 -25.36 2.26
N ARG A 46 29.58 -25.76 0.99
CA ARG A 46 28.75 -26.93 0.61
C ARG A 46 29.02 -28.16 1.47
N ARG A 47 30.29 -28.51 1.71
CA ARG A 47 30.71 -29.66 2.54
C ARG A 47 30.27 -29.59 4.01
N GLU A 48 29.91 -28.41 4.49
CA GLU A 48 29.40 -28.16 5.85
C GLU A 48 27.87 -28.16 5.89
N ILE A 49 27.21 -28.26 4.73
CA ILE A 49 25.75 -28.31 4.56
C ILE A 49 25.30 -29.75 4.27
N ILE A 50 26.07 -30.49 3.47
CA ILE A 50 25.73 -31.87 3.13
C ILE A 50 25.70 -32.72 4.42
N GLY A 51 24.65 -33.53 4.57
CA GLY A 51 24.41 -34.35 5.76
C GLY A 51 23.68 -33.63 6.89
N LEU A 52 23.41 -32.33 6.77
CA LEU A 52 22.62 -31.58 7.73
C LEU A 52 21.13 -31.59 7.38
N THR A 53 20.32 -31.23 8.37
CA THR A 53 18.89 -31.00 8.23
C THR A 53 18.59 -29.50 8.17
N VAL A 54 17.32 -29.13 7.91
CA VAL A 54 16.89 -27.72 7.95
C VAL A 54 17.07 -27.09 9.34
N PHE A 55 17.00 -27.89 10.41
CA PHE A 55 17.17 -27.43 11.79
C PHE A 55 18.61 -26.99 12.10
N ASP A 56 19.60 -27.49 11.37
CA ASP A 56 21.01 -27.17 11.58
C ASP A 56 21.45 -25.87 10.88
N ILE A 57 20.67 -25.43 9.87
CA ILE A 57 21.05 -24.32 8.98
C ILE A 57 20.05 -23.16 8.97
N SER A 58 18.82 -23.35 9.43
CA SER A 58 17.79 -22.31 9.49
C SER A 58 17.44 -21.96 10.94
N PRO A 59 17.06 -20.70 11.23
CA PRO A 59 16.55 -20.33 12.55
C PRO A 59 15.37 -21.21 12.96
N GLN A 60 15.29 -21.55 14.25
CA GLN A 60 14.30 -22.50 14.77
C GLN A 60 12.85 -22.11 14.45
N GLU A 61 12.55 -20.80 14.44
CA GLU A 61 11.24 -20.24 14.09
C GLU A 61 10.80 -20.55 12.64
N TYR A 62 11.74 -20.76 11.71
CA TYR A 62 11.45 -21.09 10.32
C TYR A 62 11.69 -22.58 9.99
N ALA A 63 12.61 -23.23 10.71
CA ALA A 63 13.00 -24.61 10.44
C ALA A 63 11.81 -25.59 10.55
N GLN A 64 10.97 -25.43 11.57
CA GLN A 64 9.78 -26.26 11.77
C GLN A 64 8.81 -26.14 10.60
N HIS A 65 8.47 -24.91 10.21
CA HIS A 65 7.59 -24.64 9.07
C HIS A 65 8.12 -25.26 7.77
N HIS A 66 9.42 -25.14 7.50
CA HIS A 66 10.02 -25.75 6.31
C HIS A 66 10.02 -27.28 6.35
N PHE A 67 10.24 -27.88 7.53
CA PHE A 67 10.19 -29.33 7.72
C PHE A 67 8.79 -29.87 7.49
N ASP A 68 7.76 -29.24 8.07
CA ASP A 68 6.38 -29.66 7.92
C ASP A 68 5.90 -29.54 6.46
N ALA A 69 6.28 -28.46 5.77
CA ALA A 69 6.01 -28.28 4.35
C ALA A 69 6.71 -29.33 3.47
N ASP A 70 7.99 -29.65 3.76
CA ASP A 70 8.72 -30.71 3.04
C ASP A 70 8.05 -32.08 3.22
N ALA A 71 7.62 -32.41 4.45
CA ALA A 71 6.92 -33.65 4.74
C ALA A 71 5.56 -33.73 4.02
N ALA A 72 4.79 -32.64 4.01
CA ALA A 72 3.51 -32.56 3.29
C ALA A 72 3.70 -32.72 1.78
N LEU A 73 4.71 -32.07 1.19
CA LEU A 73 5.04 -32.21 -0.22
C LEU A 73 5.46 -33.65 -0.59
N LEU A 74 6.28 -34.30 0.23
CA LEU A 74 6.66 -35.70 0.02
C LEU A 74 5.46 -36.65 0.05
N GLN A 75 4.46 -36.38 0.90
CA GLN A 75 3.23 -37.16 0.96
C GLN A 75 2.30 -36.90 -0.23
N ALA A 76 2.15 -35.64 -0.63
CA ALA A 76 1.26 -35.25 -1.71
C ALA A 76 1.83 -35.58 -3.10
N GLY A 77 3.15 -35.54 -3.26
CA GLY A 77 3.83 -35.62 -4.55
C GLY A 77 3.74 -34.32 -5.35
N GLY A 78 4.44 -34.28 -6.49
CA GLY A 78 4.37 -33.15 -7.43
C GLY A 78 5.22 -31.95 -7.02
N GLU A 79 4.64 -30.75 -7.13
CA GLU A 79 5.34 -29.47 -6.97
C GLU A 79 4.61 -28.54 -6.01
N GLU A 80 5.37 -27.77 -5.23
CA GLU A 80 4.86 -26.73 -4.35
C GLU A 80 5.57 -25.40 -4.61
N ARG A 81 4.81 -24.31 -4.57
CA ARG A 81 5.33 -22.95 -4.65
C ARG A 81 4.70 -22.06 -3.59
N TYR A 82 5.52 -21.40 -2.79
CA TYR A 82 5.05 -20.45 -1.78
C TYR A 82 6.02 -19.28 -1.57
N GLU A 83 5.49 -18.13 -1.14
CA GLU A 83 6.28 -16.97 -0.75
C GLU A 83 6.60 -17.01 0.75
N SER A 84 7.78 -16.57 1.13
CA SER A 84 8.19 -16.45 2.54
C SER A 84 9.26 -15.37 2.71
N GLN A 85 9.67 -15.14 3.96
CA GLN A 85 10.82 -14.31 4.28
C GLN A 85 11.95 -15.19 4.83
N ILE A 86 13.15 -14.93 4.35
CA ILE A 86 14.36 -15.54 4.92
C ILE A 86 15.27 -14.44 5.46
N LYS A 87 16.05 -14.81 6.48
CA LYS A 87 17.15 -13.99 6.98
C LYS A 87 18.45 -14.53 6.41
N ARG A 88 19.19 -13.68 5.69
CA ARG A 88 20.53 -14.01 5.19
C ARG A 88 21.55 -14.03 6.33
N CYS A 89 22.73 -14.60 6.06
CA CYS A 89 23.83 -14.68 7.02
C CYS A 89 24.37 -13.31 7.49
N ASP A 90 24.22 -12.27 6.66
CA ASP A 90 24.54 -10.87 6.99
C ASP A 90 23.45 -10.18 7.84
N GLY A 91 22.33 -10.87 8.12
CA GLY A 91 21.21 -10.38 8.89
C GLY A 91 20.11 -9.70 8.07
N GLU A 92 20.31 -9.49 6.77
CA GLU A 92 19.33 -8.87 5.88
C GLU A 92 18.11 -9.79 5.66
N ARG A 93 16.91 -9.21 5.68
CA ARG A 93 15.67 -9.93 5.36
C ARG A 93 15.40 -9.85 3.86
N ARG A 94 15.12 -11.00 3.26
CA ARG A 94 14.75 -11.12 1.84
C ARG A 94 13.39 -11.76 1.70
N HIS A 95 12.58 -11.24 0.79
CA HIS A 95 11.38 -11.92 0.32
C HIS A 95 11.79 -12.95 -0.72
N VAL A 96 11.33 -14.18 -0.56
CA VAL A 96 11.68 -15.27 -1.47
C VAL A 96 10.47 -16.06 -1.88
N VAL A 97 10.56 -16.68 -3.05
CA VAL A 97 9.68 -17.75 -3.48
C VAL A 97 10.45 -19.06 -3.38
N PHE A 98 9.92 -20.00 -2.62
CA PHE A 98 10.34 -21.39 -2.68
C PHE A 98 9.59 -22.08 -3.80
N HIS A 99 10.31 -22.75 -4.69
CA HIS A 99 9.74 -23.72 -5.61
C HIS A 99 10.42 -25.06 -5.34
N LYS A 100 9.61 -26.06 -5.01
CA LYS A 100 10.06 -27.39 -4.61
C LYS A 100 9.32 -28.44 -5.42
N ALA A 101 10.01 -29.50 -5.79
CA ALA A 101 9.43 -30.63 -6.49
C ALA A 101 9.93 -31.94 -5.89
N VAL A 102 9.05 -32.93 -5.82
CA VAL A 102 9.42 -34.29 -5.46
C VAL A 102 10.18 -34.91 -6.63
N LEU A 103 11.37 -35.43 -6.35
CA LEU A 103 12.19 -36.14 -7.33
C LEU A 103 11.94 -37.63 -7.19
N TYR A 104 11.76 -38.30 -8.33
CA TYR A 104 11.53 -39.74 -8.42
C TYR A 104 12.68 -40.41 -9.16
N ASP A 105 12.98 -41.66 -8.82
CA ASP A 105 13.88 -42.49 -9.61
C ASP A 105 13.18 -43.10 -10.84
N THR A 106 13.90 -43.92 -11.59
CA THR A 106 13.38 -44.59 -12.80
C THR A 106 12.28 -45.60 -12.51
N ASP A 107 12.18 -46.09 -11.28
CA ASP A 107 11.19 -47.06 -10.83
C ASP A 107 9.97 -46.39 -10.16
N GLY A 108 9.94 -45.05 -10.17
CA GLY A 108 8.85 -44.23 -9.60
C GLY A 108 8.93 -44.09 -8.08
N GLN A 109 10.02 -44.48 -7.44
CA GLN A 109 10.22 -44.30 -6.00
C GLN A 109 10.70 -42.88 -5.70
N VAL A 110 10.29 -42.35 -4.56
CA VAL A 110 10.66 -41.01 -4.11
C VAL A 110 12.13 -40.99 -3.70
N LEU A 111 12.94 -40.21 -4.42
CA LEU A 111 14.33 -39.92 -4.05
C LEU A 111 14.43 -38.81 -3.00
N GLY A 112 13.52 -37.84 -3.04
CA GLY A 112 13.49 -36.72 -2.10
C GLY A 112 12.92 -35.45 -2.73
N ILE A 113 13.43 -34.30 -2.31
CA ILE A 113 12.94 -32.98 -2.74
C ILE A 113 14.09 -32.19 -3.37
N VAL A 114 13.88 -31.69 -4.59
CA VAL A 114 14.71 -30.63 -5.16
C VAL A 114 14.01 -29.29 -4.96
N GLY A 115 14.74 -28.27 -4.54
CA GLY A 115 14.20 -26.96 -4.26
C GLY A 115 15.09 -25.84 -4.76
N THR A 116 14.46 -24.74 -5.14
CA THR A 116 15.10 -23.49 -5.52
C THR A 116 14.51 -22.32 -4.75
N ILE A 117 15.33 -21.30 -4.49
CA ILE A 117 14.96 -20.11 -3.72
C ILE A 117 15.16 -18.88 -4.60
N LEU A 118 14.06 -18.24 -5.01
CA LEU A 118 14.08 -17.05 -5.86
C LEU A 118 13.92 -15.80 -4.99
N ASP A 119 14.92 -14.91 -4.98
CA ASP A 119 14.80 -13.59 -4.34
C ASP A 119 13.83 -12.72 -5.15
N ILE A 120 12.74 -12.29 -4.50
CA ILE A 120 11.72 -11.41 -5.05
C ILE A 120 11.67 -10.07 -4.29
N THR A 121 12.68 -9.75 -3.50
CA THR A 121 12.73 -8.54 -2.65
C THR A 121 12.62 -7.26 -3.47
N GLU A 122 13.43 -7.13 -4.53
CA GLU A 122 13.38 -5.96 -5.41
C GLU A 122 12.04 -5.85 -6.13
N ARG A 123 11.52 -6.99 -6.61
CA ARG A 123 10.19 -7.05 -7.23
C ARG A 123 9.10 -6.59 -6.27
N LYS A 124 9.07 -7.10 -5.03
CA LYS A 124 8.12 -6.67 -3.99
C LYS A 124 8.27 -5.20 -3.66
N ALA A 125 9.50 -4.69 -3.56
CA ALA A 125 9.75 -3.27 -3.31
C ALA A 125 9.22 -2.38 -4.47
N LEU A 126 9.38 -2.82 -5.71
CA LEU A 126 8.81 -2.15 -6.89
C LEU A 126 7.28 -2.23 -6.90
N GLU A 127 6.69 -3.38 -6.58
CA GLU A 127 5.23 -3.53 -6.45
C GLU A 127 4.66 -2.56 -5.41
N VAL A 128 5.31 -2.42 -4.25
CA VAL A 128 4.91 -1.45 -3.22
C VAL A 128 5.04 -0.01 -3.71
N LYS A 129 6.15 0.34 -4.38
CA LYS A 129 6.33 1.69 -4.94
C LYS A 129 5.30 2.00 -6.03
N LEU A 130 5.00 1.03 -6.89
CA LEU A 130 3.98 1.17 -7.94
C LEU A 130 2.58 1.33 -7.33
N ALA A 131 2.28 0.60 -6.25
CA ALA A 131 1.04 0.77 -5.51
C ALA A 131 0.94 2.17 -4.89
N ASP A 132 1.99 2.65 -4.21
CA ASP A 132 2.01 3.98 -3.59
C ASP A 132 1.90 5.10 -4.65
N MET A 133 2.59 4.97 -5.79
CA MET A 133 2.44 5.89 -6.93
C MET A 133 1.04 5.84 -7.55
N ALA A 134 0.39 4.68 -7.57
CA ALA A 134 -0.97 4.53 -8.09
C ALA A 134 -2.04 5.06 -7.14
N GLU A 135 -1.70 5.30 -5.87
CA GLU A 135 -2.61 5.81 -4.84
C GLU A 135 -2.43 7.28 -4.52
N ARG A 136 -1.32 7.90 -4.93
CA ARG A 136 -1.04 9.32 -4.65
C ARG A 136 -1.38 10.25 -5.81
N ASP A 137 -1.75 11.49 -5.47
CA ASP A 137 -1.83 12.61 -6.40
C ASP A 137 -0.41 13.13 -6.69
N ALA A 138 -0.03 13.19 -7.96
CA ALA A 138 1.34 13.50 -8.37
C ALA A 138 1.79 14.93 -7.98
N LEU A 139 0.84 15.87 -7.83
CA LEU A 139 1.15 17.25 -7.47
C LEU A 139 1.33 17.41 -5.96
N THR A 140 0.38 16.91 -5.19
CA THR A 140 0.26 17.19 -3.75
C THR A 140 0.80 16.10 -2.84
N GLY A 141 1.01 14.88 -3.37
CA GLY A 141 1.43 13.70 -2.59
C GLY A 141 0.34 13.12 -1.67
N LEU A 142 -0.84 13.72 -1.63
CA LEU A 142 -2.01 13.21 -0.91
C LEU A 142 -2.57 11.97 -1.62
N LEU A 143 -3.55 11.31 -1.01
CA LEU A 143 -4.31 10.28 -1.72
C LEU A 143 -4.96 10.90 -2.97
N ASN A 144 -4.86 10.21 -4.10
CA ASN A 144 -5.64 10.58 -5.27
C ASN A 144 -7.11 10.21 -5.09
N ARG A 145 -7.95 10.71 -6.00
CA ARG A 145 -9.40 10.45 -6.03
C ARG A 145 -9.75 8.98 -5.81
N ARG A 146 -9.12 8.07 -6.56
CA ARG A 146 -9.41 6.62 -6.49
C ARG A 146 -9.10 6.07 -5.09
N ALA A 147 -7.95 6.43 -4.53
CA ALA A 147 -7.50 5.92 -3.24
C ALA A 147 -8.31 6.48 -2.06
N ILE A 148 -8.64 7.78 -2.06
CA ILE A 148 -9.45 8.35 -0.97
C ILE A 148 -10.89 7.80 -0.97
N LEU A 149 -11.48 7.54 -2.14
CA LEU A 149 -12.81 6.94 -2.24
C LEU A 149 -12.81 5.47 -1.80
N ALA A 150 -11.79 4.68 -2.16
CA ALA A 150 -11.65 3.31 -1.67
C ALA A 150 -11.46 3.26 -0.13
N HIS A 151 -10.70 4.21 0.43
CA HIS A 151 -10.56 4.37 1.86
C HIS A 151 -11.89 4.74 2.53
N LEU A 152 -12.62 5.69 1.95
CA LEU A 152 -13.95 6.08 2.40
C LEU A 152 -14.92 4.89 2.42
N GLU A 153 -14.98 4.12 1.35
CA GLU A 153 -15.87 2.95 1.27
C GLU A 153 -15.57 1.94 2.38
N THR A 154 -14.29 1.68 2.63
CA THR A 154 -13.84 0.78 3.72
C THR A 154 -14.24 1.33 5.08
N GLN A 155 -13.92 2.60 5.37
CA GLN A 155 -14.28 3.25 6.64
C GLN A 155 -15.79 3.31 6.85
N HIS A 156 -16.56 3.61 5.81
CA HIS A 156 -18.01 3.63 5.87
C HIS A 156 -18.57 2.24 6.24
N ARG A 157 -18.05 1.18 5.61
CA ARG A 157 -18.43 -0.21 5.93
C ARG A 157 -18.13 -0.57 7.38
N ASP A 158 -16.92 -0.29 7.85
CA ASP A 158 -16.47 -0.61 9.20
C ASP A 158 -17.30 0.13 10.27
N ARG A 159 -17.54 1.42 10.05
CA ARG A 159 -18.33 2.25 10.99
C ARG A 159 -19.80 1.86 10.98
N ARG A 160 -20.37 1.51 9.82
CA ARG A 160 -21.73 0.95 9.72
C ARG A 160 -21.86 -0.33 10.53
N GLN A 161 -20.89 -1.24 10.47
CA GLN A 161 -20.88 -2.47 11.28
C GLN A 161 -20.76 -2.18 12.78
N ALA A 162 -19.99 -1.17 13.16
CA ALA A 162 -19.83 -0.74 14.54
C ALA A 162 -20.98 0.15 15.07
N ASN A 163 -22.00 0.45 14.25
CA ASN A 163 -23.07 1.41 14.55
C ASN A 163 -22.53 2.80 14.94
N GLN A 164 -21.58 3.30 14.16
CA GLN A 164 -20.94 4.60 14.37
C GLN A 164 -21.15 5.50 13.15
N SER A 165 -21.32 6.81 13.40
CA SER A 165 -21.49 7.80 12.33
C SER A 165 -20.18 8.16 11.66
N LEU A 166 -20.20 8.49 10.37
CA LEU A 166 -19.05 8.95 9.61
C LEU A 166 -19.22 10.43 9.24
N CYS A 167 -18.14 11.21 9.35
CA CYS A 167 -18.11 12.63 8.99
C CYS A 167 -17.14 12.87 7.83
N LEU A 168 -17.59 13.62 6.82
CA LEU A 168 -16.83 13.97 5.62
C LEU A 168 -16.72 15.48 5.48
N LEU A 169 -15.55 15.96 5.07
CA LEU A 169 -15.33 17.35 4.72
C LEU A 169 -15.00 17.45 3.23
N MET A 170 -15.74 18.30 2.52
CA MET A 170 -15.39 18.75 1.18
C MET A 170 -14.77 20.13 1.26
N CYS A 171 -13.55 20.29 0.77
CA CYS A 171 -12.77 21.52 0.89
C CYS A 171 -12.37 22.02 -0.50
N ASP A 172 -12.33 23.34 -0.68
CA ASP A 172 -11.88 23.97 -1.92
C ASP A 172 -11.10 25.25 -1.63
N VAL A 173 -10.04 25.47 -2.41
CA VAL A 173 -9.21 26.69 -2.30
C VAL A 173 -9.94 27.87 -2.94
N ASP A 174 -10.24 28.86 -2.11
CA ASP A 174 -10.99 30.03 -2.53
C ASP A 174 -10.22 30.85 -3.58
N HIS A 175 -10.95 31.32 -4.60
CA HIS A 175 -10.39 32.15 -5.68
C HIS A 175 -9.21 31.52 -6.44
N PHE A 176 -9.09 30.19 -6.43
CA PHE A 176 -7.98 29.48 -7.07
C PHE A 176 -7.77 29.83 -8.55
N LYS A 177 -8.86 29.92 -9.31
CA LYS A 177 -8.81 30.39 -10.71
C LYS A 177 -8.17 31.78 -10.84
N SER A 178 -8.54 32.74 -9.99
CA SER A 178 -7.95 34.09 -10.00
C SER A 178 -6.46 34.07 -9.67
N ILE A 179 -6.00 33.15 -8.83
CA ILE A 179 -4.56 32.96 -8.54
C ILE A 179 -3.84 32.50 -9.80
N ASN A 180 -4.36 31.46 -10.47
CA ASN A 180 -3.80 30.97 -11.73
C ASN A 180 -3.78 32.04 -12.82
N ASP A 181 -4.89 32.77 -12.98
CA ASP A 181 -5.03 33.79 -14.01
C ASP A 181 -4.05 34.97 -13.79
N ARG A 182 -3.71 35.27 -12.53
CA ARG A 182 -2.85 36.41 -12.15
C ARG A 182 -1.37 36.06 -12.02
N TYR A 183 -1.05 34.88 -11.49
CA TYR A 183 0.31 34.48 -11.12
C TYR A 183 0.81 33.24 -11.89
N GLY A 184 -0.03 32.68 -12.76
CA GLY A 184 0.28 31.50 -13.56
C GLY A 184 0.03 30.17 -12.83
N HIS A 185 -0.04 29.09 -13.60
CA HIS A 185 -0.33 27.75 -13.08
C HIS A 185 0.73 27.24 -12.09
N GLY A 186 2.00 27.62 -12.25
CA GLY A 186 3.06 27.24 -11.31
C GLY A 186 2.83 27.78 -9.90
N ALA A 187 2.28 29.00 -9.78
CA ALA A 187 1.91 29.58 -8.49
C ALA A 187 0.70 28.87 -7.87
N GLY A 188 -0.30 28.50 -8.68
CA GLY A 188 -1.43 27.69 -8.20
C GLY A 188 -1.00 26.30 -7.75
N ASP A 189 -0.09 25.66 -8.48
CA ASP A 189 0.49 24.38 -8.08
C ASP A 189 1.15 24.47 -6.69
N GLU A 190 1.87 25.56 -6.44
CA GLU A 190 2.54 25.77 -5.16
C GLU A 190 1.56 26.05 -4.01
N VAL A 191 0.48 26.79 -4.28
CA VAL A 191 -0.65 26.92 -3.35
C VAL A 191 -1.21 25.55 -2.99
N LEU A 192 -1.48 24.70 -3.99
CA LEU A 192 -2.03 23.37 -3.74
C LEU A 192 -1.09 22.48 -2.92
N ARG A 193 0.23 22.53 -3.19
CA ARG A 193 1.23 21.77 -2.41
C ARG A 193 1.25 22.19 -0.95
N GLN A 194 1.31 23.50 -0.67
CA GLN A 194 1.42 24.00 0.70
C GLN A 194 0.11 23.82 1.48
N VAL A 195 -1.04 24.03 0.83
CA VAL A 195 -2.36 23.73 1.43
C VAL A 195 -2.47 22.24 1.74
N ALA A 196 -2.12 21.35 0.80
CA ALA A 196 -2.14 19.91 1.01
C ALA A 196 -1.26 19.47 2.19
N HIS A 197 -0.04 20.00 2.26
CA HIS A 197 0.88 19.73 3.36
C HIS A 197 0.29 20.17 4.71
N LEU A 198 -0.29 21.37 4.76
CA LEU A 198 -0.93 21.90 5.96
C LEU A 198 -2.13 21.04 6.38
N LEU A 199 -3.01 20.67 5.45
CA LEU A 199 -4.17 19.80 5.73
C LEU A 199 -3.70 18.49 6.34
N CYS A 200 -2.72 17.82 5.71
CA CYS A 200 -2.18 16.55 6.19
C CYS A 200 -1.54 16.66 7.59
N ALA A 201 -0.77 17.72 7.84
CA ALA A 201 -0.07 17.94 9.12
C ALA A 201 -1.00 18.22 10.31
N HIS A 202 -2.25 18.63 10.06
CA HIS A 202 -3.23 18.98 11.09
C HIS A 202 -4.31 17.92 11.30
N LEU A 203 -4.20 16.79 10.61
CA LEU A 203 -5.03 15.61 10.83
C LEU A 203 -4.34 14.65 11.78
N ARG A 204 -5.13 13.99 12.63
CA ARG A 204 -4.63 12.97 13.57
C ARG A 204 -4.50 11.63 12.87
N GLU A 205 -3.88 10.68 13.55
CA GLU A 205 -3.83 9.30 13.11
C GLU A 205 -5.25 8.74 12.89
N GLY A 206 -5.45 8.12 11.72
CA GLY A 206 -6.75 7.59 11.28
C GLY A 206 -7.51 8.51 10.32
N ASP A 207 -7.44 9.83 10.47
CA ASP A 207 -8.08 10.75 9.53
C ASP A 207 -7.28 10.79 8.21
N ARG A 208 -7.97 10.81 7.07
CA ARG A 208 -7.32 10.81 5.74
C ARG A 208 -7.80 11.97 4.89
N VAL A 209 -6.88 12.51 4.09
CA VAL A 209 -7.16 13.53 3.09
C VAL A 209 -6.69 13.08 1.72
N GLY A 210 -7.50 13.36 0.71
CA GLY A 210 -7.16 13.15 -0.69
C GLY A 210 -7.57 14.32 -1.56
N ARG A 211 -6.91 14.47 -2.70
CA ARG A 211 -7.28 15.44 -3.74
C ARG A 211 -8.17 14.75 -4.77
N ILE A 212 -9.37 15.28 -4.97
CA ILE A 212 -10.38 14.65 -5.84
C ILE A 212 -10.41 15.26 -7.25
N GLY A 213 -9.83 16.45 -7.43
CA GLY A 213 -9.65 17.12 -8.72
C GLY A 213 -9.46 18.62 -8.56
N GLY A 214 -8.76 19.28 -9.50
CA GLY A 214 -8.59 20.74 -9.47
C GLY A 214 -8.06 21.26 -8.13
N GLU A 215 -8.80 22.16 -7.51
CA GLU A 215 -8.57 22.73 -6.18
C GLU A 215 -9.36 22.06 -5.04
N GLU A 216 -10.03 20.93 -5.31
CA GLU A 216 -10.95 20.24 -4.40
C GLU A 216 -10.25 19.09 -3.63
N PHE A 217 -10.50 19.04 -2.33
CA PHE A 217 -9.99 18.02 -1.40
C PHE A 217 -11.14 17.37 -0.63
N LEU A 218 -11.02 16.06 -0.40
CA LEU A 218 -11.92 15.28 0.44
C LEU A 218 -11.18 14.83 1.70
N ILE A 219 -11.77 15.06 2.88
CA ILE A 219 -11.26 14.56 4.16
C ILE A 219 -12.27 13.60 4.77
N VAL A 220 -11.79 12.42 5.14
CA VAL A 220 -12.54 11.36 5.82
C VAL A 220 -12.08 11.34 7.27
N LEU A 221 -13.01 11.62 8.21
CA LEU A 221 -12.70 11.63 9.64
C LEU A 221 -13.03 10.27 10.26
N ALA A 222 -12.03 9.66 10.91
CA ALA A 222 -12.14 8.30 11.44
C ALA A 222 -13.03 8.22 12.69
N THR A 223 -13.03 9.24 13.55
CA THR A 223 -13.71 9.21 14.85
C THR A 223 -14.17 10.59 15.29
N ALA A 224 -15.19 11.14 14.64
CA ALA A 224 -15.73 12.43 15.03
C ALA A 224 -17.26 12.37 15.10
N ASP A 225 -17.82 12.74 16.24
CA ASP A 225 -19.17 13.26 16.23
C ASP A 225 -19.20 14.58 15.42
N LEU A 226 -20.39 15.11 15.18
CA LEU A 226 -20.53 16.26 14.29
C LEU A 226 -19.83 17.51 14.84
N GLU A 227 -19.77 17.66 16.15
CA GLU A 227 -19.20 18.83 16.81
C GLU A 227 -17.67 18.78 16.77
N ASP A 228 -17.08 17.62 17.03
CA ASP A 228 -15.64 17.37 16.83
C ASP A 228 -15.24 17.62 15.37
N ALA A 229 -16.03 17.12 14.42
CA ALA A 229 -15.79 17.31 13.00
C ALA A 229 -15.83 18.80 12.61
N ARG A 230 -16.77 19.56 13.19
CA ARG A 230 -16.88 21.01 13.00
C ARG A 230 -15.66 21.75 13.55
N GLN A 231 -15.15 21.34 14.72
CA GLN A 231 -13.94 21.92 15.30
C GLN A 231 -12.70 21.63 14.45
N VAL A 232 -12.56 20.41 13.93
CA VAL A 232 -11.48 20.06 12.99
C VAL A 232 -11.57 20.91 11.73
N ALA A 233 -12.75 21.03 11.13
CA ALA A 233 -12.97 21.84 9.93
C ALA A 233 -12.57 23.31 10.16
N GLU A 234 -13.04 23.91 11.25
CA GLU A 234 -12.76 25.31 11.56
C GLU A 234 -11.28 25.54 11.87
N ARG A 235 -10.64 24.58 12.56
CA ARG A 235 -9.19 24.61 12.77
C ARG A 235 -8.43 24.60 11.45
N LEU A 236 -8.75 23.67 10.54
CA LEU A 236 -8.10 23.57 9.23
C LEU A 236 -8.27 24.87 8.43
N ARG A 237 -9.50 25.40 8.38
CA ARG A 237 -9.81 26.68 7.73
C ARG A 237 -8.95 27.82 8.27
N GLN A 238 -8.90 27.98 9.59
CA GLN A 238 -8.12 29.06 10.22
C GLN A 238 -6.62 28.90 10.00
N GLN A 239 -6.10 27.67 9.98
CA GLN A 239 -4.68 27.42 9.70
C GLN A 239 -4.32 27.77 8.26
N VAL A 240 -5.17 27.41 7.29
CA VAL A 240 -4.97 27.81 5.89
C VAL A 240 -5.07 29.33 5.72
N ALA A 241 -6.03 30.00 6.35
CA ALA A 241 -6.16 31.45 6.28
C ALA A 241 -4.92 32.21 6.83
N ARG A 242 -4.15 31.57 7.72
CA ARG A 242 -2.89 32.10 8.27
C ARG A 242 -1.65 31.67 7.48
N LEU A 243 -1.81 30.79 6.49
CA LEU A 243 -0.72 30.31 5.67
C LEU A 243 -0.21 31.42 4.76
N ASP A 244 1.08 31.69 4.86
CA ASP A 244 1.80 32.63 4.00
C ASP A 244 2.46 31.84 2.86
N VAL A 245 1.74 31.69 1.74
CA VAL A 245 2.16 30.82 0.63
C VAL A 245 3.25 31.50 -0.18
N ASN A 246 4.45 30.94 -0.15
CA ASN A 246 5.53 31.37 -1.04
C ASN A 246 5.36 30.73 -2.42
N VAL A 247 5.09 31.51 -3.46
CA VAL A 247 4.88 31.02 -4.84
C VAL A 247 6.09 31.26 -5.77
N GLY A 248 7.25 31.57 -5.20
CA GLY A 248 8.47 31.85 -5.95
C GLY A 248 8.69 33.35 -6.19
N GLU A 249 9.90 33.70 -6.64
CA GLU A 249 10.31 35.09 -6.98
C GLU A 249 10.07 36.13 -5.87
N GLY A 250 10.01 35.68 -4.61
CA GLY A 250 9.73 36.54 -3.45
C GLY A 250 8.26 36.93 -3.28
N VAL A 251 7.35 36.41 -4.11
CA VAL A 251 5.91 36.66 -4.03
C VAL A 251 5.29 35.76 -2.95
N ARG A 252 4.51 36.38 -2.06
CA ARG A 252 3.75 35.68 -1.03
C ARG A 252 2.26 35.95 -1.14
N LEU A 253 1.46 34.91 -1.02
CA LEU A 253 0.01 34.95 -1.17
C LEU A 253 -0.68 34.49 0.12
N SER A 254 -1.73 35.20 0.50
CA SER A 254 -2.72 34.68 1.46
C SER A 254 -3.83 33.99 0.69
N VAL A 255 -4.20 32.79 1.14
CA VAL A 255 -5.27 31.97 0.57
C VAL A 255 -6.21 31.52 1.68
N THR A 256 -7.48 31.30 1.33
CA THR A 256 -8.48 30.76 2.23
C THR A 256 -9.08 29.50 1.63
N ILE A 257 -9.77 28.70 2.45
CA ILE A 257 -10.54 27.55 1.98
C ILE A 257 -11.98 27.66 2.47
N SER A 258 -12.90 27.24 1.62
CA SER A 258 -14.28 26.98 2.01
C SER A 258 -14.44 25.50 2.30
N ILE A 259 -15.25 25.15 3.30
CA ILE A 259 -15.45 23.75 3.73
C ILE A 259 -16.94 23.45 3.88
N GLY A 260 -17.38 22.36 3.27
CA GLY A 260 -18.67 21.73 3.53
C GLY A 260 -18.51 20.48 4.38
N LEU A 261 -19.20 20.38 5.51
CA LEU A 261 -19.17 19.24 6.42
C LEU A 261 -20.48 18.46 6.33
N ALA A 262 -20.44 17.14 6.18
CA ALA A 262 -21.62 16.29 6.32
C ALA A 262 -21.33 15.08 7.22
N GLN A 263 -22.35 14.65 7.96
CA GLN A 263 -22.36 13.41 8.72
C GLN A 263 -23.40 12.45 8.14
N THR A 264 -23.16 11.15 8.28
CA THR A 264 -24.18 10.10 8.03
C THR A 264 -25.42 10.32 8.90
N ARG A 265 -26.61 10.33 8.32
CA ARG A 265 -27.90 10.52 9.01
C ARG A 265 -28.46 9.24 9.61
N HIS A 266 -28.28 8.12 8.91
CA HIS A 266 -28.70 6.80 9.34
C HIS A 266 -27.73 5.73 8.83
N GLN A 267 -27.73 4.56 9.46
CA GLN A 267 -26.76 3.50 9.18
C GLN A 267 -26.78 2.99 7.73
N GLU A 268 -27.94 3.04 7.07
CA GLU A 268 -28.10 2.53 5.70
C GLU A 268 -27.76 3.54 4.62
N GLU A 269 -27.40 4.77 5.01
CA GLU A 269 -27.09 5.82 4.06
C GLU A 269 -25.86 5.46 3.23
N ASP A 270 -25.88 5.75 1.93
CA ASP A 270 -24.73 5.53 1.08
C ASP A 270 -23.70 6.66 1.24
N TRP A 271 -22.42 6.34 1.16
CA TRP A 271 -21.36 7.34 1.33
C TRP A 271 -21.42 8.41 0.24
N ALA A 272 -21.93 8.09 -0.96
CA ALA A 272 -22.09 9.03 -2.05
C ALA A 272 -23.12 10.14 -1.70
N ASP A 273 -24.20 9.80 -0.99
CA ASP A 273 -25.18 10.77 -0.50
C ASP A 273 -24.56 11.73 0.54
N VAL A 274 -23.68 11.21 1.39
CA VAL A 274 -22.95 12.02 2.38
C VAL A 274 -22.01 13.00 1.67
N ILE A 275 -21.27 12.54 0.64
CA ILE A 275 -20.44 13.44 -0.19
C ILE A 275 -21.30 14.50 -0.86
N ALA A 276 -22.42 14.13 -1.49
CA ALA A 276 -23.29 15.07 -2.18
C ALA A 276 -23.78 16.20 -1.26
N ARG A 277 -24.05 15.90 0.02
CA ARG A 277 -24.39 16.91 1.02
C ARG A 277 -23.20 17.78 1.45
N ALA A 278 -22.01 17.19 1.59
CA ALA A 278 -20.80 17.94 1.89
C ALA A 278 -20.49 18.93 0.75
N ASP A 279 -20.60 18.49 -0.50
CA ASP A 279 -20.42 19.31 -1.70
C ASP A 279 -21.43 20.47 -1.79
N GLN A 280 -22.71 20.23 -1.50
CA GLN A 280 -23.73 21.29 -1.43
C GLN A 280 -23.42 22.32 -0.34
N SER A 281 -22.93 21.85 0.80
CA SER A 281 -22.56 22.73 1.92
C SER A 281 -21.33 23.56 1.58
N LEU A 282 -20.36 22.98 0.86
CA LEU A 282 -19.21 23.71 0.31
C LEU A 282 -19.67 24.78 -0.69
N TYR A 283 -20.59 24.44 -1.59
CA TYR A 283 -21.15 25.40 -2.53
C TYR A 283 -21.88 26.55 -1.80
N ALA A 284 -22.63 26.25 -0.75
CA ALA A 284 -23.25 27.25 0.10
C ALA A 284 -22.20 28.14 0.79
N ALA A 285 -21.08 27.56 1.27
CA ALA A 285 -19.98 28.31 1.88
C ALA A 285 -19.37 29.31 0.90
N LYS A 286 -19.12 28.87 -0.34
CA LYS A 286 -18.63 29.72 -1.44
C LYS A 286 -19.58 30.87 -1.76
N ARG A 287 -20.89 30.62 -1.78
CA ARG A 287 -21.92 31.67 -2.05
C ARG A 287 -22.10 32.63 -0.88
N ALA A 288 -21.94 32.16 0.35
CA ALA A 288 -22.10 32.96 1.55
C ALA A 288 -20.86 33.83 1.87
N GLY A 289 -19.92 33.98 0.93
CA GLY A 289 -18.76 34.85 1.08
C GLY A 289 -17.42 34.15 1.28
N ARG A 290 -17.36 32.81 1.12
CA ARG A 290 -16.13 32.00 1.24
C ARG A 290 -15.52 32.05 2.64
N ASP A 291 -14.35 31.43 2.81
CA ASP A 291 -13.60 31.36 4.08
C ASP A 291 -14.48 30.96 5.28
N LYS A 292 -15.24 29.87 5.13
CA LYS A 292 -16.11 29.36 6.20
C LYS A 292 -16.39 27.88 6.08
N VAL A 293 -16.80 27.32 7.22
CA VAL A 293 -17.37 25.99 7.32
C VAL A 293 -18.90 26.10 7.29
N ILE A 294 -19.55 25.35 6.41
CA ILE A 294 -21.00 25.12 6.47
C ILE A 294 -21.25 23.64 6.72
N VAL A 295 -22.09 23.36 7.71
CA VAL A 295 -22.53 22.01 8.04
C VAL A 295 -23.79 21.70 7.24
N ALA A 296 -23.85 20.50 6.66
CA ALA A 296 -24.99 20.02 5.91
C ALA A 296 -26.20 19.93 6.82
N ASP A 297 -27.18 20.78 6.54
CA ASP A 297 -28.43 20.80 7.29
C ASP A 297 -29.26 19.55 6.98
N ALA A 298 -30.18 19.19 7.88
CA ALA A 298 -31.05 18.02 7.70
C ALA A 298 -31.99 18.14 6.47
N TYR A 299 -32.18 19.36 5.96
CA TYR A 299 -33.19 19.70 4.94
C TYR A 299 -32.65 20.21 3.60
N LEU A 300 -31.32 20.23 3.39
CA LEU A 300 -30.77 20.59 2.08
C LEU A 300 -31.26 19.57 1.04
N ARG A 301 -32.03 20.07 0.05
CA ARG A 301 -32.51 19.26 -1.08
C ARG A 301 -31.33 18.91 -1.97
N PRO A 302 -31.24 17.66 -2.46
CA PRO A 302 -30.14 17.25 -3.32
C PRO A 302 -30.05 18.18 -4.54
N GLY A 303 -28.87 18.80 -4.72
CA GLY A 303 -28.49 19.49 -5.94
C GLY A 303 -28.21 18.50 -7.08
N PRO A 304 -27.82 18.96 -8.28
CA PRO A 304 -27.51 18.08 -9.40
C PRO A 304 -26.47 17.03 -8.97
N HIS A 305 -26.85 15.76 -9.10
CA HIS A 305 -26.10 14.62 -8.58
C HIS A 305 -24.84 14.39 -9.44
N LYS A 306 -23.66 14.73 -8.91
CA LYS A 306 -22.41 14.12 -9.39
C LYS A 306 -22.50 12.63 -9.04
N ASP A 307 -22.43 11.76 -10.02
CA ASP A 307 -22.39 10.31 -9.76
C ASP A 307 -21.00 9.93 -9.22
N TRP A 308 -20.86 9.98 -7.91
CA TRP A 308 -19.59 9.70 -7.23
C TRP A 308 -19.14 8.24 -7.35
N HIS A 309 -20.03 7.32 -7.76
CA HIS A 309 -19.67 5.93 -8.04
C HIS A 309 -19.02 5.76 -9.42
N GLN A 310 -19.30 6.64 -10.37
CA GLN A 310 -18.84 6.54 -11.77
C GLN A 310 -17.84 7.64 -12.19
N SER A 311 -17.58 8.63 -11.33
CA SER A 311 -16.76 9.82 -11.65
C SER A 311 -15.37 9.79 -11.04
#